data_AF-A0A8S9UT82-F1
#
_entry.id   AF-A0A8S9UT82-F1
#
_cell.length_a   1.000
_cell.length_b   1.000
_cell.length_c   1.000
_cell.angle_alpha   90.00
_cell.angle_beta   90.00
_cell.angle_gamma   90.00
#
_symmetry.space_group_name_H-M   'P 1'
#
loop_
_entity.id
_entity.type
_entity.pdbx_description
1 polymer ?
#
loop_
_entity_poly.entity_id
_entity_poly.type
_entity_poly.pdbx_seq_one_letter_code
_entity_poly.pdbx_strand_id
1 'polypeptide(L)'
;MLFLSISNMNIHQLPRNVTQLSAELSWIFIGDTNVSFFWAWTDELVERMKGRANPWLAGPSPYCDDLEKIETGSATTFSVPLSPVYSQTLMNPSEANRNVILKAVRCDPTIEGLFYPLELEDSINAISTPPPLVQPQ
;
A
#
# COMPACT_ATOMS: atom_id res chain seq x y z
N MET A 1 3.58 11.75 9.56
CA MET A 1 3.08 10.94 8.42
C MET A 1 4.25 10.39 7.63
N LEU A 2 4.42 9.07 7.66
CA LEU A 2 5.42 8.33 6.92
C LEU A 2 4.74 7.44 5.88
N PHE A 3 5.45 7.21 4.78
CA PHE A 3 5.03 6.36 3.68
C PHE A 3 6.10 5.30 3.46
N LEU A 4 5.67 4.05 3.30
CA LEU A 4 6.53 2.96 2.86
C LEU A 4 6.13 2.61 1.42
N SER A 5 7.08 2.63 0.50
CA SER A 5 6.84 2.25 -0.89
C SER A 5 7.79 1.14 -1.29
N ILE A 6 7.23 0.07 -1.84
CA ILE A 6 7.94 -1.10 -2.34
C ILE A 6 7.25 -1.49 -3.64
N SER A 7 7.91 -1.41 -4.78
CA SER A 7 7.26 -1.75 -6.04
C SER A 7 8.20 -2.30 -7.08
N ASN A 8 7.64 -2.99 -8.07
CA ASN A 8 8.36 -3.57 -9.20
C ASN A 8 9.46 -4.54 -8.73
N MET A 9 9.14 -5.33 -7.69
CA MET A 9 10.05 -6.27 -7.06
C MET A 9 9.41 -7.65 -6.94
N ASN A 10 10.23 -8.70 -7.02
CA ASN A 10 9.77 -10.08 -6.82
C ASN A 10 9.58 -10.42 -5.34
N ILE A 11 8.67 -9.70 -4.68
CA ILE A 11 8.31 -9.90 -3.27
C ILE A 11 6.97 -10.63 -3.22
N HIS A 12 6.93 -11.70 -2.43
CA HIS A 12 5.74 -12.53 -2.25
C HIS A 12 5.04 -12.29 -0.92
N GLN A 13 5.72 -11.65 0.04
CA GLN A 13 5.20 -11.42 1.37
C GLN A 13 5.93 -10.26 2.05
N LEU A 14 5.21 -9.54 2.90
CA LEU A 14 5.80 -8.59 3.84
C LEU A 14 6.50 -9.33 4.99
N PRO A 15 7.28 -8.64 5.84
CA PRO A 15 7.81 -9.22 7.06
C PRO A 15 6.69 -9.78 7.95
N ARG A 16 6.85 -11.03 8.38
CA ARG A 16 5.85 -11.74 9.20
C ARG A 16 5.69 -11.13 10.61
N ASN A 17 6.82 -10.83 11.25
CA ASN A 17 6.87 -10.40 12.64
C ASN A 17 7.21 -8.91 12.73
N VAL A 18 6.20 -8.06 12.59
CA VAL A 18 6.31 -6.62 12.87
C VAL A 18 5.74 -6.37 14.27
N THR A 19 6.62 -6.17 15.25
CA THR A 19 6.22 -5.94 16.65
C THR A 19 6.15 -4.46 17.03
N GLN A 20 6.73 -3.59 16.21
CA GLN A 20 6.78 -2.15 16.43
C GLN A 20 6.39 -1.44 15.13
N LEU A 21 5.10 -1.37 14.86
CA LEU A 21 4.59 -0.57 13.75
C LEU A 21 4.71 0.90 14.12
N SER A 22 5.44 1.68 13.33
CA SER A 22 5.60 3.13 13.58
C SER A 22 4.23 3.80 13.69
N ALA A 23 4.02 4.59 14.75
CA ALA A 23 2.80 5.38 14.96
C ALA A 23 2.58 6.41 13.84
N GLU A 24 3.66 6.85 13.19
CA GLU A 24 3.64 7.83 12.11
C GLU A 24 3.35 7.22 10.75
N LEU A 25 3.47 5.90 10.59
CA LEU A 25 3.21 5.23 9.31
C LEU A 25 1.74 5.39 8.92
N SER A 26 1.49 5.93 7.73
CA SER A 26 0.12 6.18 7.28
C SER A 26 -0.24 5.31 6.09
N TRP A 27 0.63 5.21 5.08
CA TRP A 27 0.39 4.39 3.89
C TRP A 27 1.54 3.45 3.57
N ILE A 28 1.18 2.32 3.00
CA ILE A 28 2.08 1.34 2.42
C ILE A 28 1.66 1.10 0.97
N PHE A 29 2.57 1.36 0.05
CA PHE A 29 2.46 1.03 -1.37
C PHE A 29 3.25 -0.25 -1.67
N ILE A 30 2.57 -1.26 -2.24
CA ILE A 30 3.12 -2.56 -2.65
C ILE A 30 2.73 -2.93 -4.09
N GLY A 31 2.79 -1.97 -5.02
CA GLY A 31 2.42 -2.18 -6.42
C GLY A 31 3.41 -3.02 -7.21
N ASP A 32 2.94 -3.76 -8.22
CA ASP A 32 3.73 -4.65 -9.06
C ASP A 32 4.56 -5.66 -8.25
N THR A 33 3.86 -6.38 -7.35
CA THR A 33 4.43 -7.43 -6.50
C THR A 33 3.64 -8.72 -6.61
N ASN A 34 4.20 -9.81 -6.06
CA ASN A 34 3.54 -11.13 -5.99
C ASN A 34 2.88 -11.38 -4.63
N VAL A 35 2.51 -10.31 -3.91
CA VAL A 35 1.83 -10.42 -2.61
C VAL A 35 0.40 -10.90 -2.81
N SER A 36 0.07 -12.02 -2.17
CA SER A 36 -1.26 -12.64 -2.22
C SER A 36 -1.98 -12.65 -0.86
N PHE A 37 -1.31 -12.23 0.22
CA PHE A 37 -1.87 -12.21 1.56
C PHE A 37 -1.21 -11.17 2.46
N PHE A 38 -1.90 -10.82 3.55
CA PHE A 38 -1.42 -9.92 4.58
C PHE A 38 -1.29 -10.61 5.94
N TRP A 39 -0.24 -10.28 6.68
CA TRP A 39 -0.01 -10.79 8.04
C TRP A 39 -0.92 -10.13 9.07
N ALA A 40 -1.14 -10.77 10.22
CA ALA A 40 -2.04 -10.26 11.27
C ALA A 40 -1.77 -8.80 11.69
N TRP A 41 -0.50 -8.36 11.71
CA TRP A 41 -0.13 -7.00 12.12
C TRP A 41 -0.74 -5.90 11.22
N THR A 42 -1.12 -6.22 9.98
CA THR A 42 -1.68 -5.22 9.06
C THR A 42 -3.04 -4.69 9.51
N ASP A 43 -3.78 -5.46 10.32
CA ASP A 43 -5.07 -5.06 10.89
C ASP A 43 -4.94 -3.81 11.78
N GLU A 44 -3.81 -3.66 12.47
CA GLU A 44 -3.53 -2.45 13.27
C GLU A 44 -3.54 -1.19 12.40
N LEU A 45 -2.89 -1.25 11.23
CA LEU A 45 -2.84 -0.11 10.31
C LEU A 45 -4.21 0.18 9.72
N VAL A 46 -4.99 -0.86 9.41
CA VAL A 46 -6.37 -0.73 8.91
C VAL A 46 -7.25 0.01 9.92
N GLU A 47 -7.23 -0.40 11.19
CA GLU A 47 -8.04 0.26 12.21
C GLU A 47 -7.54 1.69 12.48
N ARG A 48 -6.23 1.92 12.51
CA ARG A 48 -5.66 3.27 12.72
C ARG A 48 -6.03 4.26 11.62
N MET A 49 -6.11 3.80 10.38
CA MET A 49 -6.38 4.64 9.21
C MET A 49 -7.87 4.70 8.82
N LYS A 50 -8.72 3.98 9.54
CA LYS A 50 -10.16 3.95 9.34
C LYS A 50 -10.77 5.35 9.31
N GLY A 51 -11.45 5.66 8.22
CA GLY A 51 -12.08 6.97 7.99
C GLY A 51 -11.11 8.11 7.70
N ARG A 52 -9.79 7.84 7.61
CA ARG A 52 -8.77 8.85 7.29
C ARG A 52 -8.24 8.68 5.86
N ALA A 53 -7.87 7.46 5.48
CA ALA A 53 -7.35 7.13 4.15
C ALA A 53 -7.31 5.61 3.92
N ASN A 54 -7.04 5.18 2.70
CA ASN A 54 -6.67 3.80 2.38
C ASN A 54 -5.21 3.54 2.81
N PRO A 55 -4.94 2.75 3.85
CA PRO A 55 -3.57 2.42 4.26
C PRO A 55 -2.78 1.59 3.26
N TRP A 56 -3.45 0.82 2.40
CA TRP A 56 -2.81 -0.13 1.49
C TRP A 56 -3.09 0.25 0.05
N LEU A 57 -2.03 0.47 -0.72
CA LEU A 57 -2.08 0.66 -2.16
C LEU A 57 -1.34 -0.53 -2.77
N ALA A 58 -2.07 -1.52 -3.26
CA ALA A 58 -1.54 -2.86 -3.48
C ALA A 58 -1.73 -3.41 -4.91
N GLY A 59 -2.15 -2.56 -5.84
CA GLY A 59 -2.27 -2.94 -7.25
C GLY A 59 -1.04 -2.53 -8.05
N PRO A 60 -0.59 -3.33 -9.04
CA PRO A 60 -1.01 -4.72 -9.36
C PRO A 60 -0.45 -5.79 -8.40
N SER A 61 -1.26 -6.77 -7.99
CA SER A 61 -0.81 -7.95 -7.22
C SER A 61 -1.83 -9.10 -7.24
N PRO A 62 -1.42 -10.37 -6.96
CA PRO A 62 -2.35 -11.49 -6.85
C PRO A 62 -3.46 -11.31 -5.81
N TYR A 63 -3.19 -10.57 -4.72
CA TYR A 63 -4.24 -10.22 -3.74
C TYR A 63 -5.34 -9.38 -4.39
N CYS A 64 -4.96 -8.41 -5.22
CA CYS A 64 -5.90 -7.55 -5.92
C CYS A 64 -6.68 -8.29 -7.01
N ASP A 65 -6.06 -9.25 -7.70
CA ASP A 65 -6.76 -10.13 -8.64
C ASP A 65 -7.84 -10.98 -7.95
N ASP A 66 -7.53 -11.50 -6.76
CA ASP A 66 -8.49 -12.24 -5.95
C ASP A 66 -9.63 -11.33 -5.45
N LEU A 67 -9.29 -10.12 -4.99
CA LEU A 67 -10.28 -9.15 -4.53
C LEU A 67 -11.26 -8.77 -5.64
N GLU A 68 -10.78 -8.54 -6.87
CA GLU A 68 -11.64 -8.27 -8.03
C GLU A 68 -12.60 -9.44 -8.32
N LYS A 69 -12.10 -10.69 -8.30
CA LYS A 69 -12.95 -11.88 -8.48
C LYS A 69 -14.02 -11.99 -7.40
N ILE A 70 -13.67 -11.66 -6.15
CA ILE A 70 -14.62 -11.65 -5.03
C ILE A 70 -15.68 -10.55 -5.20
N GLU A 71 -15.25 -9.37 -5.63
CA GLU A 71 -16.15 -8.23 -5.82
C GLU A 71 -17.14 -8.46 -6.96
N THR A 72 -16.66 -9.02 -8.07
CA THR A 72 -17.46 -9.39 -9.25
C THR A 72 -18.29 -10.65 -9.04
N GLY A 73 -18.09 -11.38 -7.94
CA GLY A 73 -18.83 -12.61 -7.61
C GLY A 73 -18.33 -13.85 -8.34
N SER A 74 -17.19 -13.77 -9.02
CA SER A 74 -16.52 -14.93 -9.66
C SER A 74 -15.84 -15.86 -8.65
N ALA A 75 -15.58 -15.38 -7.43
CA ALA A 75 -15.06 -16.16 -6.30
C ALA A 75 -15.75 -15.73 -5.00
N THR A 76 -15.74 -16.59 -3.98
CA THR A 76 -16.28 -16.28 -2.63
C THR A 76 -15.20 -16.14 -1.56
N THR A 77 -13.96 -16.49 -1.89
CA THR A 77 -12.80 -16.51 -0.99
C THR A 77 -11.54 -16.14 -1.75
N PHE A 78 -10.53 -15.66 -1.03
CA PHE A 78 -9.18 -15.51 -1.57
C PHE A 78 -8.59 -16.88 -1.96
N SER A 79 -7.66 -16.90 -2.90
CA SER A 79 -6.95 -18.11 -3.33
C SER A 79 -6.04 -18.66 -2.21
N VAL A 80 -5.56 -17.79 -1.33
CA VAL A 80 -4.85 -18.18 -0.10
C VAL A 80 -5.87 -18.45 1.01
N PRO A 81 -5.91 -19.66 1.60
CA PRO A 81 -6.84 -19.97 2.69
C PRO A 81 -6.60 -19.09 3.91
N LEU A 82 -7.69 -18.67 4.56
CA LEU A 82 -7.62 -17.92 5.80
C LEU A 82 -6.88 -18.71 6.88
N SER A 83 -5.98 -18.03 7.58
CA SER A 83 -5.18 -18.60 8.66
C SER A 83 -5.16 -17.64 9.85
N PRO A 84 -5.07 -18.13 11.10
CA PRO A 84 -5.01 -17.27 12.29
C PRO A 84 -3.80 -16.32 12.32
N VAL A 85 -2.75 -16.62 11.55
CA VAL A 85 -1.54 -15.77 11.48
C VAL A 85 -1.64 -14.64 10.44
N TYR A 86 -2.69 -14.67 9.62
CA TYR A 86 -2.97 -13.64 8.63
C TYR A 86 -3.93 -12.59 9.19
N SER A 87 -4.05 -11.48 8.46
CA SER A 87 -5.01 -10.42 8.71
C SER A 87 -6.44 -10.97 8.71
N GLN A 88 -7.15 -10.84 9.82
CA GLN A 88 -8.53 -11.30 9.94
C GLN A 88 -9.52 -10.31 9.29
N THR A 89 -9.06 -9.11 8.95
CA THR A 89 -9.83 -8.14 8.18
C THR A 89 -9.58 -8.29 6.68
N LEU A 90 -8.33 -8.26 6.24
CA LEU A 90 -7.96 -8.25 4.81
C LEU A 90 -8.05 -9.63 4.15
N MET A 91 -7.88 -10.73 4.89
CA MET A 91 -7.97 -12.08 4.32
C MET A 91 -9.34 -12.75 4.47
N ASN A 92 -10.34 -12.03 4.98
CA ASN A 92 -11.68 -12.58 5.20
C ASN A 92 -12.73 -11.72 4.48
N PRO A 93 -13.22 -12.14 3.30
CA PRO A 93 -14.16 -11.36 2.50
C PRO A 93 -15.63 -11.49 2.95
N SER A 94 -15.87 -11.90 4.20
CA SER A 94 -17.22 -11.92 4.78
C SER A 94 -17.92 -10.55 4.66
N GLU A 95 -19.25 -10.57 4.71
CA GLU A 95 -20.07 -9.35 4.62
C GLU A 95 -19.65 -8.27 5.63
N ALA A 96 -19.26 -8.69 6.84
CA ALA A 96 -18.80 -7.80 7.91
C ALA A 96 -17.52 -7.01 7.53
N ASN A 97 -16.61 -7.63 6.77
CA ASN A 97 -15.32 -7.05 6.41
C ASN A 97 -15.32 -6.38 5.04
N ARG A 98 -16.27 -6.70 4.15
CA ARG A 98 -16.27 -6.25 2.76
C ARG A 98 -16.08 -4.74 2.60
N ASN A 99 -16.85 -3.94 3.35
CA ASN A 99 -16.73 -2.48 3.32
C ASN A 99 -15.42 -1.98 3.94
N VAL A 100 -14.84 -2.72 4.89
CA VAL A 100 -13.55 -2.38 5.49
C VAL A 100 -12.44 -2.62 4.46
N ILE A 101 -12.45 -3.75 3.76
CA ILE A 101 -11.46 -4.08 2.72
C ILE A 101 -11.47 -3.02 1.61
N LEU A 102 -12.65 -2.67 1.08
CA LEU A 102 -12.82 -1.64 0.05
C LEU A 102 -12.28 -0.26 0.43
N LYS A 103 -12.29 0.06 1.73
CA LYS A 103 -11.74 1.31 2.27
C LYS A 103 -10.29 1.19 2.73
N ALA A 104 -9.81 -0.03 2.92
CA ALA A 104 -8.48 -0.31 3.42
C ALA A 104 -7.46 -0.44 2.28
N VAL A 105 -7.87 -1.14 1.21
CA VAL A 105 -7.00 -1.52 0.10
C VAL A 105 -7.48 -0.88 -1.18
N ARG A 106 -6.58 -0.17 -1.85
CA ARG A 106 -6.78 0.33 -3.21
C ARG A 106 -5.93 -0.50 -4.17
N CYS A 107 -6.60 -1.19 -5.09
CA CYS A 107 -6.01 -2.08 -6.09
C CYS A 107 -5.80 -1.45 -7.46
N ASP A 108 -5.93 -0.13 -7.55
CA ASP A 108 -5.85 0.62 -8.80
C ASP A 108 -4.41 0.59 -9.36
N PRO A 109 -4.20 -0.03 -10.55
CA PRO A 109 -2.88 -0.13 -11.18
C PRO A 109 -2.39 1.21 -11.75
N THR A 110 -3.28 2.20 -11.87
CA THR A 110 -2.97 3.54 -12.38
C THR A 110 -2.50 4.49 -11.27
N ILE A 111 -2.31 3.99 -10.04
CA ILE A 111 -1.60 4.73 -9.00
C ILE A 111 -0.13 4.83 -9.41
N GLU A 112 0.12 5.73 -10.35
CA GLU A 112 1.41 6.26 -10.71
C GLU A 112 1.53 7.61 -9.99
N GLY A 113 2.54 7.72 -9.13
CA GLY A 113 2.75 8.94 -8.37
C GLY A 113 4.17 9.00 -7.86
N LEU A 114 4.74 10.20 -7.84
CA LEU A 114 6.00 10.47 -7.17
C LEU A 114 5.77 10.28 -5.66
N PHE A 115 6.02 9.07 -5.16
CA PHE A 115 6.08 8.80 -3.71
C PHE A 115 7.29 9.47 -3.06
N TYR A 116 8.23 9.93 -3.88
CA TYR A 116 9.32 10.78 -3.46
C TYR A 116 8.82 12.23 -3.41
N PRO A 117 8.82 12.88 -2.23
CA PRO A 117 8.34 14.25 -2.10
C PRO A 117 9.38 15.21 -2.71
N LEU A 118 9.37 15.36 -4.03
CA LEU A 118 10.33 16.20 -4.76
C LEU A 118 10.35 17.63 -4.21
N GLU A 119 9.19 18.20 -3.88
CA GLU A 119 9.15 19.54 -3.28
C GLU A 119 9.92 19.63 -1.95
N LEU A 120 9.85 18.58 -1.12
CA LEU A 120 10.60 18.50 0.13
C LEU A 120 12.09 18.26 -0.14
N GLU A 121 12.42 17.41 -1.10
CA GLU A 121 13.80 17.19 -1.49
C GLU A 121 14.44 18.46 -2.09
N ASP A 122 13.79 19.11 -3.05
CA ASP A 122 14.22 20.37 -3.66
C ASP A 122 14.45 21.45 -2.59
N SER A 123 13.60 21.49 -1.55
CA SER A 123 13.74 22.41 -0.41
C SER A 123 14.97 22.13 0.46
N ILE A 124 15.41 20.87 0.54
CA ILE A 124 16.55 20.43 1.37
C ILE A 124 17.85 20.48 0.55
N ASN A 125 17.81 20.08 -0.72
CA ASN A 125 18.98 19.93 -1.60
C ASN A 125 19.35 21.22 -2.34
N ALA A 126 18.62 22.32 -2.12
CA ALA A 126 18.97 23.66 -2.55
C ALA A 126 19.46 23.72 -4.02
N ILE A 127 18.68 23.13 -4.94
CA ILE A 127 18.85 23.38 -6.38
C ILE A 127 18.49 24.85 -6.60
N SER A 128 19.50 25.69 -6.46
CA SER A 128 19.41 27.12 -6.73
C SER A 128 19.30 27.30 -8.23
N THR A 129 18.46 28.23 -8.70
CA THR A 129 18.52 28.66 -10.10
C THR A 129 19.96 29.04 -10.44
N PRO A 130 20.54 28.50 -11.53
CA PRO A 130 21.90 28.86 -11.92
C PRO A 130 21.98 30.38 -12.10
N PRO A 131 23.06 31.05 -11.65
CA PRO A 131 23.23 32.47 -11.90
C PRO A 131 23.15 32.75 -13.41
N PRO A 132 22.59 33.92 -13.82
CA PRO A 132 22.48 34.28 -15.23
C PRO A 132 23.85 34.18 -15.90
N LEU A 133 23.90 33.54 -17.08
CA LEU A 133 25.11 33.48 -17.88
C LEU A 133 25.50 34.91 -18.28
N VAL A 134 26.56 35.42 -17.68
CA VAL A 134 27.16 36.70 -18.08
C VAL A 134 27.84 36.46 -19.42
N GLN A 135 27.24 36.94 -20.50
CA GLN A 135 27.91 36.96 -21.80
C GLN A 135 29.05 37.98 -21.76
N PRO A 136 30.29 37.60 -22.11
CA PRO A 136 31.39 38.56 -22.25
C PRO A 136 31.05 39.59 -23.34
N GLN A 137 31.32 40.87 -23.05
CA GLN A 137 31.23 41.98 -24.02
C GLN A 137 32.30 41.88 -25.11
#